data_AF-A0A2N1TFR6-F1
#
_entry.id   AF-A0A2N1TFR6-F1
#
_cell.length_a   1.000
_cell.length_b   1.000
_cell.length_c   1.000
_cell.angle_alpha   90.00
_cell.angle_beta   90.00
_cell.angle_gamma   90.00
#
_symmetry.space_group_name_H-M   'P 1'
#
loop_
_entity.id
_entity.type
_entity.pdbx_description
1 polymer ?
#
loop_
_entity_poly.entity_id
_entity_poly.type
_entity_poly.pdbx_seq_one_letter_code
_entity_poly.pdbx_strand_id
1 'polypeptide(L)'
;MTIFNDTKLYFYFAIVTLALALITASLSAYSRFSVEPRIHSLLNSENNMQDNYRQAYILLRNPQIFALYEHFDIDGMKIKNSLIYFDNKVYEGKEFIPDEKKYLELLLQRRTDGSQLGFNTVVYLLIVSFLAWAMFFYERRKFQPVS
;
A
#
# COMPACT_ATOMS: atom_id res chain seq x y z
N MET A 1 25.67 -35.51 15.14
CA MET A 1 24.61 -34.60 14.69
C MET A 1 24.59 -33.42 15.65
N THR A 2 25.13 -32.27 15.25
CA THR A 2 25.22 -31.07 16.11
C THR A 2 23.85 -30.41 16.16
N ILE A 3 23.31 -30.23 17.35
CA ILE A 3 22.02 -29.56 17.53
C ILE A 3 22.31 -28.07 17.74
N PHE A 4 21.99 -27.23 16.75
CA PHE A 4 22.08 -25.78 16.87
C PHE A 4 20.88 -25.24 17.68
N ASN A 5 21.13 -24.25 18.54
CA ASN A 5 20.08 -23.58 19.32
C ASN A 5 19.76 -22.23 18.67
N ASP A 6 18.70 -22.22 17.85
CA ASP A 6 18.30 -21.07 17.06
C ASP A 6 17.16 -20.28 17.72
N THR A 7 16.89 -20.54 19.00
CA THR A 7 15.81 -19.90 19.78
C THR A 7 15.85 -18.37 19.67
N LYS A 8 17.04 -17.76 19.75
CA LYS A 8 17.19 -16.30 19.61
C LYS A 8 16.87 -15.82 18.19
N LEU A 9 17.26 -16.59 17.17
CA LEU A 9 16.99 -16.27 15.77
C LEU A 9 15.48 -16.25 15.52
N TYR A 10 14.74 -17.29 15.93
CA TYR A 10 13.29 -17.34 15.78
C TYR A 10 12.59 -16.20 16.53
N PHE A 11 13.05 -15.85 17.72
CA PHE A 11 12.51 -14.72 18.49
C PHE A 11 12.68 -13.39 17.77
N TYR A 12 13.91 -13.04 17.36
CA TYR A 12 14.15 -11.77 16.66
C TYR A 12 13.45 -11.73 15.31
N PHE A 13 13.45 -12.84 14.57
CA PHE A 13 12.76 -12.93 13.29
C PHE A 13 11.24 -12.74 13.45
N ALA A 14 10.63 -13.35 14.47
CA ALA A 14 9.21 -13.18 14.78
C ALA A 14 8.86 -11.71 15.13
N ILE A 15 9.70 -11.04 15.93
CA ILE A 15 9.50 -9.64 16.30
C ILE A 15 9.66 -8.71 15.10
N VAL A 16 10.72 -8.87 14.31
CA VAL A 16 11.00 -8.01 13.15
C VAL A 16 9.88 -8.14 12.11
N THR A 17 9.47 -9.37 11.79
CA THR A 17 8.37 -9.60 10.84
C THR A 17 7.04 -9.04 11.35
N LEU A 18 6.76 -9.15 12.64
CA LEU A 18 5.58 -8.54 13.26
C LEU A 18 5.63 -7.00 13.19
N ALA A 19 6.77 -6.39 13.51
CA ALA A 19 6.95 -4.94 13.43
C ALA A 19 6.71 -4.44 12.00
N LEU A 20 7.29 -5.11 11.00
CA LEU A 20 7.06 -4.82 9.58
C LEU A 20 5.59 -4.98 9.18
N ALA A 21 4.90 -6.01 9.70
CA ALA A 21 3.47 -6.20 9.46
C ALA A 21 2.64 -5.02 9.99
N LEU A 22 2.93 -4.55 11.21
CA LEU A 22 2.21 -3.43 11.83
C LEU A 22 2.43 -2.11 11.09
N ILE A 23 3.69 -1.82 10.72
CA ILE A 23 4.02 -0.64 9.91
C ILE A 23 3.27 -0.69 8.58
N THR A 24 3.35 -1.82 7.87
CA THR A 24 2.69 -2.00 6.58
C THR A 24 1.17 -1.90 6.69
N ALA A 25 0.59 -2.48 7.75
CA ALA A 25 -0.84 -2.43 8.01
C ALA A 25 -1.32 -1.00 8.25
N SER A 26 -0.60 -0.22 9.05
CA SER A 26 -0.96 1.18 9.32
C SER A 26 -1.01 2.03 8.05
N LEU A 27 0.02 1.92 7.19
CA LEU A 27 0.11 2.65 5.94
C LEU A 27 -0.98 2.24 4.94
N SER A 28 -1.23 0.94 4.82
CA SER A 28 -2.23 0.38 3.90
C SER A 28 -3.66 0.69 4.36
N ALA A 29 -3.93 0.61 5.66
CA ALA A 29 -5.22 0.95 6.24
C ALA A 29 -5.56 2.43 6.05
N TYR A 30 -4.60 3.33 6.26
CA TYR A 30 -4.80 4.75 6.00
C TYR A 30 -5.18 5.03 4.53
N SER A 31 -4.48 4.38 3.58
CA SER A 31 -4.83 4.52 2.16
C SER A 31 -6.25 4.04 1.87
N ARG A 32 -6.58 2.81 2.31
CA ARG A 32 -7.84 2.14 1.96
C ARG A 32 -9.07 2.78 2.59
N PHE A 33 -8.98 3.20 3.84
CA PHE A 33 -10.15 3.67 4.59
C PHE A 33 -10.32 5.18 4.55
N SER A 34 -9.26 5.94 4.31
CA SER A 34 -9.33 7.41 4.32
C SER A 34 -9.14 8.03 2.95
N VAL A 35 -8.11 7.61 2.20
CA VAL A 35 -7.72 8.31 0.97
C VAL A 35 -8.55 7.87 -0.23
N GLU A 36 -8.63 6.56 -0.48
CA GLU A 36 -9.35 6.02 -1.65
C GLU A 36 -10.85 6.35 -1.66
N PRO A 37 -11.61 6.23 -0.54
CA PRO A 37 -13.02 6.58 -0.52
C PRO A 37 -13.25 8.07 -0.73
N ARG A 38 -12.35 8.91 -0.22
CA ARG A 38 -12.41 10.36 -0.40
C ARG A 38 -12.22 10.73 -1.88
N ILE A 39 -11.23 10.16 -2.55
CA ILE A 39 -11.03 10.38 -3.99
C ILE A 39 -12.26 9.91 -4.77
N HIS A 40 -12.78 8.73 -4.45
CA HIS A 40 -13.99 8.21 -5.09
C HIS A 40 -15.20 9.13 -4.89
N SER A 41 -15.39 9.72 -3.71
CA SER A 41 -16.46 10.70 -3.47
C SER A 41 -16.30 11.98 -4.28
N LEU A 42 -15.07 12.46 -4.46
CA LEU A 42 -14.78 13.66 -5.26
C LEU A 42 -15.09 13.40 -6.74
N LEU A 43 -14.69 12.24 -7.27
CA LEU A 43 -14.89 11.90 -8.68
C LEU A 43 -16.36 11.68 -9.05
N ASN A 44 -17.21 11.30 -8.10
CA ASN A 44 -18.63 11.00 -8.33
C ASN A 44 -19.58 12.12 -7.87
N SER A 45 -19.06 13.22 -7.33
CA SER A 45 -19.90 14.37 -6.95
C SER A 45 -20.30 15.18 -8.17
N GLU A 46 -21.61 15.38 -8.36
CA GLU A 46 -22.19 16.17 -9.46
C GLU A 46 -21.98 17.68 -9.28
N ASN A 47 -21.80 18.13 -8.04
CA ASN A 47 -21.60 19.55 -7.72
C ASN A 47 -20.13 19.93 -7.85
N ASN A 48 -19.83 21.04 -8.55
CA ASN A 48 -18.50 21.63 -8.66
C ASN A 48 -17.42 20.63 -9.15
N MET A 49 -17.69 20.02 -10.31
CA MET A 49 -16.80 19.05 -10.97
C MET A 49 -15.35 19.54 -11.03
N GLN A 50 -15.16 20.81 -11.41
CA GLN A 50 -13.85 21.40 -11.62
C GLN A 50 -12.97 21.35 -10.36
N ASP A 51 -13.50 21.81 -9.23
CA ASP A 51 -12.77 21.80 -7.97
C ASP A 51 -12.60 20.38 -7.42
N ASN A 52 -13.58 19.50 -7.64
CA ASN A 52 -13.50 18.13 -7.18
C ASN A 52 -12.43 17.34 -7.94
N TYR A 53 -12.36 17.47 -9.26
CA TYR A 53 -11.36 16.77 -10.08
C TYR A 53 -9.96 17.28 -9.78
N ARG A 54 -9.81 18.59 -9.56
CA ARG A 54 -8.56 19.18 -9.09
C ARG A 54 -8.14 18.62 -7.73
N GLN A 55 -9.05 18.57 -6.76
CA GLN A 55 -8.77 18.00 -5.44
C GLN A 55 -8.45 16.51 -5.50
N ALA A 56 -9.21 15.74 -6.28
CA ALA A 56 -8.96 14.33 -6.51
C ALA A 56 -7.57 14.11 -7.11
N TYR A 57 -7.19 14.89 -8.12
CA TYR A 57 -5.87 14.83 -8.73
C TYR A 57 -4.74 15.15 -7.74
N ILE A 58 -4.89 16.18 -6.90
CA ILE A 58 -3.88 16.52 -5.88
C ILE A 58 -3.64 15.34 -4.91
N LEU A 59 -4.71 14.64 -4.51
CA LEU A 59 -4.59 13.44 -3.68
C LEU A 59 -3.95 12.27 -4.45
N LEU A 60 -4.31 12.10 -5.72
CA LEU A 60 -3.80 11.05 -6.60
C LEU A 60 -2.33 11.26 -6.99
N ARG A 61 -1.85 12.50 -7.01
CA ARG A 61 -0.45 12.85 -7.28
C ARG A 61 0.50 12.21 -6.28
N ASN A 62 0.05 12.00 -5.05
CA ASN A 62 0.80 11.23 -4.06
C ASN A 62 0.48 9.73 -4.26
N PRO A 63 1.43 8.88 -4.69
CA PRO A 63 1.18 7.46 -4.86
C PRO A 63 0.97 6.74 -3.53
N GLN A 64 0.52 5.49 -3.60
CA GLN A 64 0.59 4.58 -2.47
C GLN A 64 1.96 3.87 -2.50
N ILE A 65 2.55 3.58 -1.35
CA ILE A 65 3.95 3.13 -1.23
C ILE A 65 4.27 1.81 -1.97
N PHE A 66 3.28 0.94 -2.14
CA PHE A 66 3.36 -0.31 -2.90
C PHE A 66 2.90 -0.17 -4.36
N ALA A 67 2.44 1.01 -4.78
CA ALA A 67 2.09 1.35 -6.16
C ALA A 67 2.68 2.71 -6.56
N LEU A 68 4.00 2.84 -6.41
CA LEU A 68 4.74 4.01 -6.87
C LEU A 68 4.63 4.16 -8.39
N TYR A 69 4.68 5.42 -8.85
CA TYR A 69 4.59 5.77 -10.26
C TYR A 69 5.93 5.67 -11.01
N GLU A 70 6.99 5.27 -10.30
CA GLU A 70 8.37 5.29 -10.81
C GLU A 70 8.78 4.00 -11.54
N HIS A 71 8.04 2.89 -11.44
CA HIS A 71 8.50 1.58 -11.92
C HIS A 71 7.57 0.85 -12.92
N PHE A 72 8.24 0.46 -14.02
CA PHE A 72 8.00 -0.28 -15.26
C PHE A 72 6.98 -1.45 -15.32
N ASP A 73 5.74 -1.14 -15.74
CA ASP A 73 4.90 -2.04 -16.52
C ASP A 73 4.26 -1.22 -17.68
N ILE A 74 3.64 -1.89 -18.67
CA ILE A 74 2.99 -1.22 -19.82
C ILE A 74 1.91 -0.23 -19.36
N ASP A 75 1.29 -0.49 -18.20
CA ASP A 75 0.28 0.38 -17.60
C ASP A 75 0.91 1.59 -16.88
N GLY A 76 2.14 1.48 -16.38
CA GLY A 76 2.92 2.56 -15.77
C GLY A 76 3.20 3.72 -16.73
N MET A 77 3.34 3.45 -18.03
CA MET A 77 3.43 4.51 -19.04
C MET A 77 2.13 5.31 -19.16
N LYS A 78 0.97 4.65 -19.08
CA LYS A 78 -0.34 5.34 -19.11
C LYS A 78 -0.49 6.24 -17.88
N ILE A 79 -0.17 5.71 -16.70
CA ILE A 79 -0.18 6.43 -15.42
C ILE A 79 0.75 7.65 -15.47
N LYS A 80 1.99 7.49 -15.92
CA LYS A 80 2.96 8.58 -16.05
C LYS A 80 2.48 9.67 -17.01
N ASN A 81 1.95 9.30 -18.16
CA ASN A 81 1.43 10.26 -19.12
C ASN A 81 0.22 11.02 -18.58
N SER A 82 -0.68 10.33 -17.86
CA SER A 82 -1.80 10.98 -17.17
C SER A 82 -1.32 11.96 -16.09
N LEU A 83 -0.29 11.61 -15.30
CA LEU A 83 0.28 12.51 -14.30
C LEU A 83 0.87 13.76 -14.93
N ILE A 84 1.70 13.61 -15.98
CA ILE A 84 2.30 14.75 -16.71
C ILE A 84 1.21 15.63 -17.31
N TYR A 85 0.18 15.02 -17.93
CA TYR A 85 -0.94 15.74 -18.50
C TYR A 85 -1.63 16.62 -17.46
N PHE A 86 -1.99 16.05 -16.31
CA PHE A 86 -2.69 16.78 -15.26
C PHE A 86 -1.79 17.76 -14.49
N ASP A 87 -0.48 17.47 -14.33
CA ASP A 87 0.48 18.40 -13.71
C ASP A 87 0.54 19.68 -14.55
N ASN A 88 0.72 19.53 -15.86
CA ASN A 88 0.70 20.67 -16.79
C ASN A 88 -0.65 21.38 -16.77
N LYS A 89 -1.76 20.63 -16.72
CA LYS A 89 -3.11 21.19 -16.71
C LYS A 89 -3.37 22.06 -15.48
N VAL A 90 -2.98 21.58 -14.30
CA VAL A 90 -3.11 22.31 -13.04
C VAL A 90 -2.18 23.52 -13.03
N TYR A 91 -0.95 23.38 -13.53
CA TYR A 91 0.01 24.48 -13.66
C TYR A 91 -0.49 25.59 -14.59
N GLU A 92 -1.08 25.23 -15.73
CA GLU A 92 -1.64 26.17 -16.72
C GLU A 92 -3.03 26.70 -16.34
N GLY A 93 -3.63 26.23 -15.24
CA GLY A 93 -4.94 26.66 -14.79
C GLY A 93 -6.11 26.23 -15.70
N LYS A 94 -5.92 25.19 -16.53
CA LYS A 94 -6.92 24.71 -17.48
C LYS A 94 -8.10 24.00 -16.79
N GLU A 95 -9.26 24.04 -17.44
CA GLU A 95 -10.49 23.42 -16.96
C GLU A 95 -10.54 21.91 -17.23
N PHE A 96 -10.89 21.12 -16.21
CA PHE A 96 -11.19 19.70 -16.29
C PHE A 96 -12.50 19.48 -17.06
N ILE A 97 -12.50 18.45 -17.91
CA ILE A 97 -13.68 18.05 -18.67
C ILE A 97 -14.20 16.69 -18.18
N PRO A 98 -15.50 16.37 -18.36
CA PRO A 98 -16.08 15.12 -17.88
C PRO A 98 -15.36 13.86 -18.37
N ASP A 99 -14.89 13.87 -19.63
CA ASP A 99 -14.19 12.74 -20.26
C ASP A 99 -12.86 12.37 -19.59
N GLU A 100 -12.32 13.26 -18.76
CA GLU A 100 -11.06 13.04 -18.05
C GLU A 100 -11.21 12.20 -16.79
N LYS A 101 -12.45 11.99 -16.33
CA LYS A 101 -12.76 11.14 -15.18
C LYS A 101 -12.07 9.78 -15.28
N LYS A 102 -12.09 9.17 -16.47
CA LYS A 102 -11.48 7.86 -16.73
C LYS A 102 -9.97 7.82 -16.44
N TYR A 103 -9.25 8.93 -16.64
CA TYR A 103 -7.82 8.99 -16.35
C TYR A 103 -7.56 9.15 -14.85
N LEU A 104 -8.42 9.89 -14.14
CA LEU A 104 -8.37 10.01 -12.68
C LEU A 104 -8.76 8.68 -12.00
N GLU A 105 -9.75 7.98 -12.55
CA GLU A 105 -10.15 6.64 -12.13
C GLU A 105 -9.03 5.61 -12.37
N LEU A 106 -8.27 5.73 -13.46
CA LEU A 106 -7.09 4.89 -13.70
C LEU A 106 -6.03 5.09 -12.61
N LEU A 107 -5.75 6.34 -12.22
CA LEU A 107 -4.83 6.64 -11.12
C LEU A 107 -5.36 6.10 -9.77
N LEU A 108 -6.67 6.25 -9.52
CA LEU A 108 -7.32 5.72 -8.33
C LEU A 108 -7.20 4.20 -8.26
N GLN A 109 -7.50 3.51 -9.37
CA GLN A 109 -7.41 2.05 -9.46
C GLN A 109 -5.99 1.59 -9.12
N ARG A 110 -4.96 2.21 -9.71
CA ARG A 110 -3.57 1.87 -9.42
C ARG A 110 -3.23 2.05 -7.94
N ARG A 111 -3.74 3.11 -7.31
CA ARG A 111 -3.57 3.36 -5.88
C ARG A 111 -4.25 2.29 -5.02
N THR A 112 -5.48 1.90 -5.38
CA THR A 112 -6.24 0.84 -4.71
C THR A 112 -5.57 -0.52 -4.86
N ASP A 113 -5.02 -0.84 -6.03
CA ASP A 113 -4.24 -2.07 -6.25
C ASP A 113 -3.00 -2.11 -5.33
N GLY A 114 -2.29 -0.99 -5.19
CA GLY A 114 -1.18 -0.86 -4.23
C GLY A 114 -1.61 -1.06 -2.78
N SER A 115 -2.77 -0.51 -2.41
CA SER A 115 -3.37 -0.71 -1.09
C SER A 115 -3.69 -2.18 -0.82
N GLN A 116 -4.29 -2.87 -1.80
CA GLN A 116 -4.56 -4.30 -1.72
C GLN A 116 -3.27 -5.13 -1.62
N LEU A 117 -2.24 -4.78 -2.39
CA LEU A 117 -0.92 -5.42 -2.29
C LEU A 117 -0.30 -5.23 -0.90
N GLY A 118 -0.46 -4.04 -0.31
CA GLY A 118 -0.06 -3.76 1.07
C GLY A 118 -0.75 -4.68 2.07
N PHE A 119 -2.07 -4.85 1.99
CA PHE A 119 -2.81 -5.81 2.84
C PHE A 119 -2.37 -7.26 2.63
N ASN A 120 -2.14 -7.69 1.39
CA ASN A 120 -1.63 -9.03 1.11
C ASN A 120 -0.25 -9.24 1.75
N THR A 121 0.61 -8.22 1.72
CA THR A 121 1.92 -8.22 2.37
C THR A 121 1.81 -8.32 3.88
N VAL A 122 0.85 -7.62 4.51
CA VAL A 122 0.56 -7.75 5.94
C VAL A 122 0.20 -9.19 6.29
N VAL A 123 -0.73 -9.79 5.55
CA VAL A 123 -1.15 -11.18 5.79
C VAL A 123 0.03 -12.13 5.70
N TYR A 124 0.87 -11.99 4.67
CA TYR A 124 2.09 -12.78 4.53
C TYR A 124 3.03 -12.61 5.74
N LEU A 125 3.32 -11.37 6.15
CA LEU A 125 4.22 -11.10 7.28
C LEU A 125 3.66 -11.62 8.60
N LEU A 126 2.34 -11.57 8.81
CA LEU A 126 1.68 -12.15 9.98
C LEU A 126 1.79 -13.67 10.01
N ILE A 127 1.59 -14.35 8.87
CA ILE A 127 1.76 -15.81 8.77
C ILE A 127 3.21 -16.20 9.08
N VAL A 128 4.18 -15.51 8.48
CA VAL A 128 5.61 -15.78 8.72
C VAL A 128 6.00 -15.51 10.17
N SER A 129 5.51 -14.42 10.77
CA SER A 129 5.71 -14.12 12.18
C SER A 129 5.11 -15.19 13.09
N PHE A 130 3.89 -15.65 12.78
CA PHE A 130 3.22 -16.71 13.52
C PHE A 130 4.01 -18.04 13.47
N LEU A 131 4.48 -18.44 12.29
CA LEU A 131 5.32 -19.62 12.14
C LEU A 131 6.63 -19.50 12.93
N ALA A 132 7.24 -18.32 12.93
CA ALA A 132 8.45 -18.05 13.70
C ALA A 132 8.21 -18.15 15.21
N TRP A 133 7.07 -17.63 15.71
CA TRP A 133 6.65 -17.81 17.09
C TRP A 133 6.41 -19.29 17.44
N ALA A 134 5.76 -20.04 16.56
CA ALA A 134 5.54 -21.47 16.76
C ALA A 134 6.87 -22.24 16.88
N MET A 135 7.83 -21.94 16.01
CA MET A 135 9.18 -22.53 16.06
C MET A 135 9.95 -22.10 17.32
N PHE A 136 9.86 -20.83 17.72
CA PHE A 136 10.44 -20.34 18.96
C PHE A 136 9.92 -21.12 20.19
N PHE A 137 8.61 -21.31 20.30
CA PHE A 137 8.02 -22.07 21.41
C PHE A 137 8.36 -23.56 21.35
N TYR A 138 8.45 -24.14 20.15
CA TYR A 138 8.89 -25.52 19.95
C TYR A 138 10.33 -25.72 20.44
N GLU A 139 11.28 -24.88 20.00
CA GLU A 139 12.68 -24.97 20.43
C GLU A 139 12.82 -24.71 21.92
N ARG A 140 12.13 -23.70 22.45
CA ARG A 140 12.17 -23.39 23.88
C ARG A 140 11.74 -24.58 24.74
N ARG A 141 10.73 -25.35 24.33
CA ARG A 141 10.31 -26.57 25.02
C ARG A 141 11.32 -27.71 24.87
N LYS A 142 11.93 -27.85 23.69
CA LYS A 142 12.92 -28.91 23.40
C LYS A 142 14.23 -28.75 24.17
N PHE A 143 14.67 -27.50 24.40
CA PHE A 143 15.92 -27.19 25.11
C PHE A 143 15.70 -26.70 26.55
N GLN A 144 14.48 -26.80 27.07
CA GLN A 144 14.23 -26.56 28.49
C GLN A 144 14.91 -27.67 29.31
N PRO A 145 15.79 -27.32 30.27
CA PRO A 145 16.35 -28.32 31.17
C PRO A 145 15.21 -28.92 32.00
N VAL A 146 15.09 -30.24 31.99
CA VAL A 146 14.25 -30.96 32.95
C VAL A 146 14.89 -30.74 34.33
N SER A 147 14.26 -29.91 35.14
CA SER A 147 14.61 -29.70 36.56
C SER A 147 14.25 -30.93 37.38
#